data_AF-A0A9W8MT16-F1
#
_entry.id   AF-A0A9W8MT16-F1
#
_cell.length_a   1.000
_cell.length_b   1.000
_cell.length_c   1.000
_cell.angle_alpha   90.00
_cell.angle_beta   90.00
_cell.angle_gamma   90.00
#
_symmetry.space_group_name_H-M   'P 1'
#
loop_
_entity.id
_entity.type
_entity.pdbx_description
1 polymer ?
#
loop_
_entity_poly.entity_id
_entity_poly.type
_entity_poly.pdbx_seq_one_letter_code
_entity_poly.pdbx_strand_id
1 'polypeptide(L)'
;MRRPTTLDENDRPCLMVLKRGNTTGLTVGRANNVFSYARYDYHNDDKAQVSKEWAILPFDSKSRAFSETGDSGSVIVDGLGRIGGLLTGGSSAKPSSDINITYATPISFLLKRLQENGLRELNISPVLTA
;
A
#
# COMPACT_ATOMS: atom_id res chain seq x y z
N MET A 1 -8.88 9.36 3.65
CA MET A 1 -8.44 9.20 2.24
C MET A 1 -9.54 8.88 1.22
N ARG A 2 -10.84 8.78 1.57
CA ARG A 2 -11.90 8.35 0.62
C ARG A 2 -12.36 9.42 -0.39
N ARG A 3 -11.85 10.64 -0.30
CA ARG A 3 -12.18 11.75 -1.22
C ARG A 3 -10.86 12.40 -1.66
N PRO A 4 -10.29 11.98 -2.79
CA PRO A 4 -9.08 12.60 -3.31
C PRO A 4 -9.36 14.04 -3.72
N THR A 5 -8.46 14.95 -3.39
CA THR A 5 -8.50 16.37 -3.80
C THR A 5 -7.45 16.69 -4.87
N THR A 6 -6.62 15.70 -5.23
CA THR A 6 -5.55 15.79 -6.22
C THR A 6 -5.99 15.22 -7.56
N LEU A 7 -5.40 15.70 -8.65
CA LEU A 7 -5.63 15.25 -10.01
C LEU A 7 -4.40 14.51 -10.56
N ASP A 8 -4.63 13.54 -11.45
CA ASP A 8 -3.57 12.87 -12.20
C ASP A 8 -3.14 13.68 -13.45
N GLU A 9 -2.24 13.11 -14.26
CA GLU A 9 -1.75 13.73 -15.50
C GLU A 9 -2.84 13.96 -16.58
N ASN A 10 -4.04 13.42 -16.39
CA ASN A 10 -5.18 13.55 -17.29
C ASN A 10 -6.34 14.33 -16.62
N ASP A 11 -6.05 15.13 -15.60
CA ASP A 11 -7.03 15.91 -14.82
C ASP A 11 -8.12 15.05 -14.13
N ARG A 12 -7.84 13.77 -13.85
CA ARG A 12 -8.78 12.89 -13.15
C ARG A 12 -8.50 12.85 -11.66
N PRO A 13 -9.52 12.93 -10.79
CA PRO A 13 -9.34 12.80 -9.35
C PRO A 13 -8.64 11.49 -8.97
N CYS A 14 -7.49 11.59 -8.32
CA CYS A 14 -6.71 10.44 -7.88
C CYS A 14 -6.14 10.67 -6.47
N LEU A 15 -5.90 9.59 -5.72
CA LEU A 15 -5.28 9.67 -4.41
C LEU A 15 -3.76 9.55 -4.55
N MET A 16 -3.06 10.67 -4.42
CA MET A 16 -1.60 10.66 -4.39
C MET A 16 -1.08 10.10 -3.06
N VAL A 17 -0.12 9.19 -3.15
CA VAL A 17 0.52 8.54 -2.00
C VAL A 17 2.03 8.58 -2.12
N LEU A 18 2.68 8.57 -0.96
CA LEU A 18 4.13 8.64 -0.82
C LEU A 18 4.63 7.49 0.04
N LYS A 19 5.87 7.10 -0.19
CA LYS A 19 6.57 6.09 0.60
C LYS A 19 8.06 6.36 0.55
N ARG A 20 8.78 6.05 1.64
CA ARG A 20 10.24 5.95 1.64
C ARG A 20 10.63 4.49 1.74
N GLY A 21 11.07 3.91 0.62
CA GLY A 21 11.60 2.55 0.52
C GLY A 21 13.09 2.46 0.84
N ASN A 22 13.55 1.25 1.18
CA ASN A 22 14.98 0.98 1.36
C ASN A 22 15.73 1.01 0.02
N THR A 23 15.14 0.42 -1.02
CA THR A 23 15.77 0.33 -2.34
C THR A 23 15.48 1.58 -3.16
N THR A 24 14.22 2.04 -3.14
CA THR A 24 13.82 3.19 -3.96
C THR A 24 14.05 4.53 -3.27
N GLY A 25 14.17 4.63 -1.96
CA GLY A 25 14.11 5.93 -1.28
C GLY A 25 12.70 6.54 -1.39
N LEU A 26 12.59 7.86 -1.54
CA LEU A 26 11.28 8.52 -1.63
C LEU A 26 10.65 8.32 -3.02
N THR A 27 9.43 7.79 -3.06
CA THR A 27 8.61 7.66 -4.27
C THR A 27 7.21 8.22 -4.05
N VAL A 28 6.61 8.66 -5.15
CA VAL A 28 5.22 9.13 -5.22
C VAL A 28 4.47 8.26 -6.22
N GLY A 29 3.24 7.90 -5.88
CA GLY A 29 2.39 7.04 -6.71
C GLY A 29 0.93 7.42 -6.60
N ARG A 30 0.11 6.74 -7.40
CA ARG A 30 -1.34 6.92 -7.44
C ARG A 30 -2.00 5.68 -6.88
N ALA A 31 -2.72 5.85 -5.78
CA ALA A 31 -3.49 4.78 -5.18
C ALA A 31 -4.81 4.56 -5.94
N ASN A 32 -5.10 3.30 -6.24
CA ASN A 32 -6.40 2.90 -6.77
C ASN A 32 -7.47 2.98 -5.68
N ASN A 33 -8.69 3.34 -6.07
CA ASN A 33 -9.86 3.40 -5.17
C ASN A 33 -10.52 2.02 -4.96
N VAL A 34 -10.16 1.02 -5.78
CA VAL A 34 -10.67 -0.35 -5.68
C VAL A 34 -9.64 -1.21 -4.95
N PHE A 35 -10.08 -1.92 -3.91
CA PHE A 35 -9.27 -2.91 -3.21
C PHE A 35 -9.48 -4.29 -3.83
N SER A 36 -8.40 -4.98 -4.09
CA SER A 36 -8.42 -6.40 -4.44
C SER A 36 -8.49 -7.24 -3.17
N TYR A 37 -9.13 -8.40 -3.24
CA TYR A 37 -9.09 -9.40 -2.18
C TYR A 37 -8.49 -10.68 -2.74
N ALA A 38 -7.35 -11.08 -2.22
CA ALA A 38 -6.76 -12.37 -2.50
C ALA A 38 -7.20 -13.35 -1.41
N ARG A 39 -7.62 -14.55 -1.81
CA ARG A 39 -7.87 -15.66 -0.88
C ARG A 39 -6.78 -16.69 -1.11
N TYR A 40 -6.06 -17.02 -0.05
CA TYR A 40 -5.06 -18.05 -0.09
C TYR A 40 -5.54 -19.24 0.72
N ASP A 41 -5.59 -20.40 0.07
CA ASP A 41 -5.80 -21.68 0.72
C ASP A 41 -4.42 -22.18 1.19
N TYR A 42 -3.89 -21.53 2.23
CA TYR A 42 -2.67 -22.01 2.89
C TYR A 42 -3.02 -23.12 3.88
N HIS A 43 -2.59 -24.34 3.55
CA HIS A 43 -2.67 -25.57 4.35
C HIS A 43 -4.07 -26.18 4.53
N ASN A 44 -4.08 -27.50 4.78
CA ASN A 44 -5.23 -28.39 5.04
C ASN A 44 -6.08 -28.03 6.28
N ASP A 45 -6.09 -26.77 6.68
CA ASP A 45 -6.95 -26.25 7.74
C ASP A 45 -8.05 -25.46 7.00
N ASP A 46 -9.32 -25.81 7.19
CA ASP A 46 -10.49 -25.38 6.37
C ASP A 46 -10.81 -23.86 6.39
N LYS A 47 -9.82 -22.99 6.63
CA LYS A 47 -9.96 -21.54 6.76
C LYS A 47 -9.08 -20.83 5.75
N ALA A 48 -9.66 -20.57 4.57
CA ALA A 48 -9.08 -19.67 3.57
C ALA A 48 -8.66 -18.34 4.20
N GLN A 49 -7.39 -17.96 4.05
CA GLN A 49 -6.88 -16.70 4.55
C GLN A 49 -7.16 -15.60 3.52
N VAL A 50 -7.84 -14.53 3.97
CA VAL A 50 -8.16 -13.38 3.11
C VAL A 50 -7.09 -12.30 3.30
N SER A 51 -6.38 -11.96 2.23
CA SER A 51 -5.58 -10.74 2.11
C SER A 51 -6.39 -9.66 1.41
N LYS A 52 -6.28 -8.43 1.90
CA LYS A 52 -6.86 -7.25 1.25
C LYS A 52 -5.72 -6.42 0.69
N GLU A 53 -5.71 -6.25 -0.62
CA GLU A 53 -4.64 -5.60 -1.34
C GLU A 53 -5.10 -4.26 -1.91
N TRP A 54 -4.30 -3.25 -1.65
CA TRP A 54 -4.46 -1.91 -2.17
C TRP A 54 -3.41 -1.70 -3.26
N ALA A 55 -3.87 -1.48 -4.48
CA ALA A 55 -2.98 -1.28 -5.62
C ALA A 55 -2.51 0.18 -5.69
N ILE A 56 -1.20 0.36 -5.89
CA ILE A 56 -0.56 1.65 -6.10
C ILE A 56 0.19 1.59 -7.43
N LEU A 57 -0.09 2.55 -8.29
CA LEU A 57 0.55 2.73 -9.58
C LEU A 57 1.68 3.77 -9.46
N PRO A 58 2.65 3.77 -10.39
CA PRO A 58 3.57 4.89 -10.56
C PRO A 58 2.85 6.23 -10.71
N PHE A 59 3.56 7.32 -10.40
CA PHE A 59 3.05 8.68 -10.47
C PHE A 59 2.41 9.00 -11.83
N ASP A 60 3.10 8.65 -12.92
CA ASP A 60 2.60 8.71 -14.30
C ASP A 60 3.29 7.64 -15.16
N SER A 61 3.08 7.66 -16.47
CA SER A 61 3.70 6.71 -17.42
C SER A 61 5.18 6.94 -17.72
N LYS A 62 5.74 8.07 -17.29
CA LYS A 62 7.15 8.47 -17.51
C LYS A 62 7.99 8.31 -16.25
N SER A 63 7.33 8.18 -15.11
CA SER A 63 7.93 7.97 -13.80
C SER A 63 8.42 6.55 -13.66
N ARG A 64 9.49 6.39 -12.90
CA ARG A 64 9.96 5.07 -12.48
C ARG A 64 8.93 4.35 -11.59
N ALA A 65 9.16 3.06 -11.34
CA ALA A 65 8.36 2.27 -10.42
C ALA A 65 8.19 2.93 -9.04
N PHE A 66 7.00 2.74 -8.45
CA PHE A 66 6.71 3.21 -7.10
C PHE A 66 7.47 2.42 -6.03
N SER A 67 7.79 1.14 -6.30
CA SER A 67 8.55 0.28 -5.38
C SER A 67 9.40 -0.73 -6.14
N GLU A 68 10.41 -1.27 -5.46
CA GLU A 68 11.22 -2.40 -5.94
C GLU A 68 11.41 -3.45 -4.85
N THR A 69 11.99 -4.60 -5.21
CA THR A 69 12.40 -5.63 -4.25
C THR A 69 13.25 -5.00 -3.13
N GLY A 70 12.90 -5.30 -1.89
CA GLY A 70 13.53 -4.69 -0.70
C GLY A 70 12.74 -3.54 -0.08
N ASP A 71 11.71 -3.02 -0.76
CA ASP A 71 10.83 -1.99 -0.18
C ASP A 71 9.70 -2.54 0.71
N SER A 72 9.53 -3.86 0.78
CA SER A 72 8.52 -4.51 1.62
C SER A 72 8.60 -4.05 3.07
N GLY A 73 7.45 -3.81 3.70
CA GLY A 73 7.35 -3.25 5.05
C GLY A 73 7.42 -1.72 5.11
N SER A 74 7.65 -1.03 3.99
CA SER A 74 7.59 0.43 3.96
C SER A 74 6.16 0.94 4.15
N VAL A 75 5.99 2.01 4.94
CA VAL A 75 4.69 2.64 5.18
C VAL A 75 4.32 3.57 4.03
N ILE A 76 3.10 3.42 3.52
CA ILE A 76 2.51 4.29 2.52
C ILE A 76 1.63 5.32 3.21
N VAL A 77 1.85 6.60 2.90
CA VAL A 77 1.10 7.73 3.45
C VAL A 77 0.50 8.59 2.34
N ASP A 78 -0.50 9.41 2.67
CA ASP A 78 -0.93 10.48 1.76
C ASP A 78 -0.10 11.77 1.96
N GLY A 79 -0.40 12.81 1.19
CA GLY A 79 0.28 14.11 1.29
C GLY A 79 0.13 14.84 2.63
N LEU A 80 -0.73 14.36 3.54
CA LEU A 80 -0.87 14.87 4.91
C LEU A 80 -0.18 13.96 5.94
N GLY A 81 0.57 12.95 5.50
CA GLY A 81 1.24 12.00 6.37
C GLY A 81 0.32 10.95 7.01
N ARG A 82 -0.95 10.84 6.57
CA ARG A 82 -1.87 9.84 7.12
C ARG A 82 -1.53 8.48 6.54
N ILE A 83 -1.37 7.47 7.40
CA ILE A 83 -1.04 6.10 6.99
C ILE A 83 -2.20 5.50 6.18
N GLY A 84 -1.89 4.99 4.98
CA GLY A 84 -2.83 4.27 4.12
C GLY A 84 -2.63 2.76 4.14
N GLY A 85 -1.39 2.29 4.22
CA GLY A 85 -1.11 0.86 4.23
C GLY A 85 0.37 0.53 4.37
N LEU A 86 0.62 -0.77 4.47
CA LEU A 86 1.95 -1.35 4.56
C LEU A 86 2.26 -2.08 3.25
N LEU A 87 3.36 -1.73 2.58
CA LEU A 87 3.75 -2.39 1.34
C LEU A 87 4.07 -3.87 1.59
N THR A 88 3.45 -4.76 0.85
CA THR A 88 3.65 -6.21 0.96
C THR A 88 4.34 -6.81 -0.25
N GLY A 89 4.15 -6.23 -1.44
CA GLY A 89 4.80 -6.72 -2.65
C GLY A 89 4.52 -5.85 -3.86
N GLY A 90 4.88 -6.38 -5.04
CA GLY A 90 4.62 -5.73 -6.32
C GLY A 90 4.58 -6.76 -7.44
N SER A 91 4.02 -6.36 -8.57
CA SER A 91 3.91 -7.16 -9.77
C SER A 91 4.34 -6.34 -10.99
N SER A 92 5.03 -7.03 -11.90
CA SER A 92 5.46 -6.50 -13.18
C SER A 92 4.66 -7.17 -14.29
N ALA A 93 4.35 -6.42 -15.35
CA ALA A 93 3.65 -7.00 -16.50
C ALA A 93 4.54 -8.01 -17.27
N LYS A 94 5.87 -7.87 -17.17
CA LYS A 94 6.84 -8.80 -17.75
C LYS A 94 7.89 -9.20 -16.70
N PRO A 95 8.45 -10.42 -16.76
CA PRO A 95 9.42 -10.92 -15.78
C PRO A 95 10.72 -10.11 -15.67
N SER A 96 10.98 -9.20 -16.60
CA SER A 96 12.17 -8.34 -16.66
C SER A 96 11.86 -6.84 -16.75
N SER A 97 10.60 -6.45 -16.52
CA SER A 97 10.23 -5.03 -16.46
C SER A 97 10.16 -4.55 -15.02
N ASP A 98 10.33 -3.24 -14.86
CA ASP A 98 10.04 -2.55 -13.62
C ASP A 98 8.66 -2.91 -13.06
N ILE A 99 8.52 -2.81 -11.74
CA ILE A 99 7.25 -3.06 -11.05
C ILE A 99 6.25 -2.01 -11.50
N ASN A 100 5.19 -2.47 -12.17
CA ASN A 100 4.14 -1.60 -12.68
C ASN A 100 3.00 -1.42 -11.67
N ILE A 101 2.85 -2.36 -10.72
CA ILE A 101 1.82 -2.30 -9.68
C ILE A 101 2.44 -2.70 -8.35
N THR A 102 2.33 -1.83 -7.36
CA THR A 102 2.68 -2.13 -5.97
C THR A 102 1.42 -2.52 -5.20
N TYR A 103 1.54 -3.49 -4.30
CA TYR A 103 0.47 -3.92 -3.42
C TYR A 103 0.80 -3.62 -1.97
N ALA A 104 -0.20 -3.11 -1.25
CA ALA A 104 -0.11 -2.84 0.16
C ALA A 104 -1.34 -3.36 0.91
N THR A 105 -1.16 -3.81 2.14
CA THR A 105 -2.28 -4.12 3.02
C THR A 105 -2.80 -2.83 3.65
N PRO A 106 -4.09 -2.48 3.51
CA PRO A 106 -4.65 -1.27 4.11
C PRO A 106 -4.47 -1.24 5.63
N ILE A 107 -4.09 -0.08 6.17
CA ILE A 107 -3.87 0.04 7.62
C ILE A 107 -5.15 -0.26 8.42
N SER A 108 -6.31 0.13 7.91
CA SER A 108 -7.60 -0.16 8.55
C SER A 108 -7.86 -1.66 8.67
N PHE A 109 -7.38 -2.45 7.70
CA PHE A 109 -7.49 -3.90 7.73
C PHE A 109 -6.53 -4.48 8.78
N LEU A 110 -5.26 -4.02 8.78
CA LEU A 110 -4.27 -4.45 9.78
C LEU A 110 -4.74 -4.15 11.20
N LEU A 111 -5.16 -2.92 11.50
CA LEU A 111 -5.64 -2.53 12.83
C LEU A 111 -6.80 -3.41 13.30
N LYS A 112 -7.75 -3.71 12.39
CA LYS A 112 -8.86 -4.63 12.71
C LYS A 112 -8.36 -6.04 13.03
N ARG A 113 -7.43 -6.59 12.23
CA ARG A 113 -6.88 -7.93 12.44
C ARG A 113 -6.07 -8.01 13.73
N LEU A 114 -5.30 -6.98 14.08
CA LEU A 114 -4.56 -6.91 15.35
C LEU A 114 -5.53 -6.95 16.54
N GLN A 115 -6.62 -6.18 16.49
CA GLN A 115 -7.67 -6.21 17.52
C GLN A 115 -8.37 -7.56 17.62
N GLU A 116 -8.75 -8.17 16.48
CA GLU A 116 -9.34 -9.51 16.43
C GLU A 116 -8.41 -10.58 17.04
N ASN A 117 -7.09 -10.36 17.02
CA ASN A 117 -6.08 -11.24 17.61
C ASN A 117 -5.62 -10.79 19.02
N GLY A 118 -6.39 -9.94 19.70
CA GLY A 118 -6.20 -9.63 21.11
C GLY A 118 -5.29 -8.44 21.43
N LEU A 119 -4.75 -7.73 20.43
CA LEU A 119 -4.03 -6.48 20.66
C LEU A 119 -5.02 -5.33 20.90
N ARG A 120 -5.12 -4.91 22.16
CA ARG A 120 -5.95 -3.78 22.61
C ARG A 120 -5.11 -2.52 22.71
N GLU A 121 -5.77 -1.36 22.68
CA GLU A 121 -5.14 -0.05 22.90
C GLU A 121 -3.94 0.24 21.95
N LEU A 122 -4.11 -0.11 20.67
CA LEU A 122 -3.11 0.18 19.64
C LEU A 122 -2.78 1.68 19.63
N ASN A 123 -1.50 2.02 19.83
CA ASN A 123 -1.02 3.38 19.69
C ASN A 123 -0.98 3.79 18.20
N ILE A 124 -2.13 4.23 17.69
CA ILE A 124 -2.32 4.64 16.28
C ILE A 124 -1.84 6.08 16.01
N SER A 125 -1.29 6.76 17.02
CA SER A 125 -0.75 8.11 16.92
C SER A 125 0.50 8.22 17.79
N PRO A 126 1.57 7.47 17.44
CA PRO A 126 2.78 7.47 18.22
C PRO A 126 3.39 8.88 18.24
N VAL A 127 3.63 9.40 19.43
CA VAL A 127 4.44 10.60 19.63
C VAL A 127 5.89 10.18 19.45
N LEU A 128 6.49 10.56 18.32
CA LEU A 128 7.92 10.35 18.09
C LEU A 128 8.67 11.42 18.89
N THR A 129 9.22 11.04 20.04
CA THR A 129 10.20 11.86 20.75
C THR A 129 11.52 11.76 20.00
N ALA A 130 12.00 12.90 19.51
CA ALA A 130 13.32 13.05 18.89
C ALA A 130 14.44 12.95 19.93
#